data_AF-A0A3D2R9T4-F1
#
_entry.id   AF-A0A3D2R9T4-F1
#
_cell.length_a   1.000
_cell.length_b   1.000
_cell.length_c   1.000
_cell.angle_alpha   90.00
_cell.angle_beta   90.00
_cell.angle_gamma   90.00
#
_symmetry.space_group_name_H-M   'P 1'
#
loop_
_entity.id
_entity.type
_entity.pdbx_description
1 polymer ?
#
loop_
_entity_poly.entity_id
_entity_poly.type
_entity_poly.pdbx_seq_one_letter_code
_entity_poly.pdbx_strand_id
1 'polypeptide(L)'
;DDFVRDLLERAYIQPKGGGKDGEGSGMALTPKTEKLLREHALKQVFGKLKKAGSGDHKTKSTGQGNEATGEFKAYQFGDALEKISITESIKNAQIRNIGGDFDLQQEDLVVEDSTYNTQMSTVLMIDISHSMILYGEDRITPAKKVAMALAEFITTRYPKDTLDVLVFGNDAWPIAIKDIPYLEVGPYHTNTVAGLSLAMDLLRRRKNSNKQIFMITDGKPSCLKEPGGTYYKNSVGLDDYIVDKCYNMARQALKLHIPITTFMIAQDPYLKRFVRTFTEANKGKAFFTGLKGLGEMIFEDYQQNRKRRLG
;
A
#
# COMPACT_ATOMS: atom_id res chain seq x y z
N ASP A 1 8.96 42.45 2.91
CA ASP A 1 9.11 41.49 1.80
C ASP A 1 7.89 40.59 1.70
N ASP A 2 7.32 40.52 0.51
CA ASP A 2 6.06 39.83 0.25
C ASP A 2 6.29 38.32 0.18
N PHE A 3 5.92 37.62 1.25
CA PHE A 3 6.07 36.18 1.39
C PHE A 3 5.43 35.39 0.24
N VAL A 4 4.28 35.87 -0.26
CA VAL A 4 3.59 35.23 -1.40
C VAL A 4 4.40 35.41 -2.68
N ARG A 5 5.02 36.58 -2.85
CA ARG A 5 5.91 36.85 -3.98
C ARG A 5 7.17 35.95 -3.96
N ASP A 6 7.79 35.75 -2.80
CA ASP A 6 8.93 34.83 -2.66
C ASP A 6 8.53 33.37 -2.96
N LEU A 7 7.34 32.93 -2.53
CA LEU A 7 6.81 31.60 -2.88
C LEU A 7 6.54 31.43 -4.39
N LEU A 8 6.09 32.48 -5.08
CA LEU A 8 5.92 32.50 -6.53
C LEU A 8 7.28 32.48 -7.25
N GLU A 9 8.19 33.37 -6.87
CA GLU A 9 9.54 33.49 -7.46
C GLU A 9 10.34 32.18 -7.33
N ARG A 10 10.19 31.47 -6.19
CA ARG A 10 10.84 30.17 -5.95
C ARG A 10 10.07 28.97 -6.54
N ALA A 11 8.99 29.23 -7.26
CA ALA A 11 8.09 28.26 -7.87
C ALA A 11 7.53 27.24 -6.87
N TYR A 12 7.16 27.69 -5.67
CA TYR A 12 6.46 26.87 -4.67
C TYR A 12 4.94 26.91 -4.84
N ILE A 13 4.40 28.02 -5.30
CA ILE A 13 2.98 28.16 -5.65
C ILE A 13 2.87 28.68 -7.09
N GLN A 14 1.74 28.41 -7.72
CA GLN A 14 1.42 28.87 -9.07
C GLN A 14 -0.03 29.37 -9.09
N PRO A 15 -0.38 30.35 -9.93
CA PRO A 15 -1.77 30.73 -10.13
C PRO A 15 -2.60 29.53 -10.60
N LYS A 16 -3.81 29.34 -10.06
CA LYS A 16 -4.77 28.37 -10.60
C LYS A 16 -5.10 28.78 -12.04
N GLY A 17 -4.85 27.90 -13.01
CA GLY A 17 -5.23 28.12 -14.40
C GLY A 17 -6.74 28.20 -14.54
N GLY A 18 -7.25 29.30 -15.11
CA GLY A 18 -8.68 29.57 -15.22
C GLY A 18 -9.42 28.51 -16.05
N GLY A 19 -10.27 27.74 -15.39
CA GLY A 19 -11.37 27.04 -16.04
C GLY A 19 -12.40 28.06 -16.54
N LYS A 20 -13.07 27.74 -17.66
CA LYS A 20 -14.27 28.47 -18.06
C LYS A 20 -15.25 28.40 -16.89
N ASP A 21 -15.82 29.55 -16.53
CA ASP A 21 -16.66 29.83 -15.36
C ASP A 21 -15.84 30.41 -14.20
N GLY A 22 -15.88 31.74 -14.12
CA GLY A 22 -15.01 32.58 -13.30
C GLY A 22 -15.20 32.46 -11.79
N GLU A 23 -14.75 31.35 -11.22
CA GLU A 23 -14.53 31.20 -9.78
C GLU A 23 -13.03 31.11 -9.45
N GLY A 24 -12.51 32.21 -8.91
CA GLY A 24 -11.41 32.21 -7.95
C GLY A 24 -10.00 32.42 -8.50
N SER A 25 -9.47 33.63 -8.31
CA SER A 25 -8.03 33.94 -8.28
C SER A 25 -7.36 33.22 -7.10
N GLY A 26 -7.17 31.91 -7.21
CA GLY A 26 -6.52 31.08 -6.19
C GLY A 26 -5.08 30.71 -6.56
N MET A 27 -4.24 30.46 -5.55
CA MET A 27 -2.94 29.82 -5.74
C MET A 27 -3.07 28.30 -5.61
N ALA A 28 -2.37 27.56 -6.45
CA ALA A 28 -2.18 26.11 -6.37
C ALA A 28 -0.73 25.80 -5.97
N LEU A 29 -0.49 24.63 -5.36
CA LEU A 29 0.89 24.20 -5.11
C LEU A 29 1.52 23.74 -6.42
N THR A 30 2.83 23.89 -6.55
CA THR A 30 3.58 23.29 -7.65
C THR A 30 3.96 21.84 -7.33
N PRO A 31 4.29 21.01 -8.34
CA PRO A 31 4.78 19.64 -8.12
C PRO A 31 5.99 19.56 -7.19
N LYS A 32 6.84 20.61 -7.20
CA LYS A 32 7.98 20.76 -6.29
C LYS A 32 7.52 20.86 -4.83
N THR A 33 6.52 21.68 -4.55
CA THR A 33 5.97 21.83 -3.19
C THR A 33 5.21 20.60 -2.73
N GLU A 34 4.44 19.97 -3.62
CA GLU A 34 3.78 18.70 -3.29
C GLU A 34 4.80 17.63 -2.86
N LYS A 35 5.92 17.51 -3.58
CA LYS A 35 7.00 16.60 -3.21
C LYS A 35 7.61 16.95 -1.85
N LEU A 36 7.92 18.23 -1.62
CA LEU A 36 8.46 18.69 -0.32
C LEU A 36 7.50 18.43 0.84
N LEU A 37 6.20 18.60 0.61
CA LEU A 37 5.17 18.33 1.61
C LEU A 37 5.15 16.85 1.99
N ARG A 38 5.27 15.94 1.01
CA ARG A 38 5.37 14.50 1.27
C ARG A 38 6.66 14.10 1.98
N GLU A 39 7.81 14.64 1.56
CA GLU A 39 9.09 14.43 2.23
C GLU A 39 9.07 14.93 3.68
N HIS A 40 8.40 16.06 3.93
CA HIS A 40 8.22 16.60 5.27
C HIS A 40 7.30 15.72 6.10
N ALA A 41 6.17 15.23 5.54
CA ALA A 41 5.29 14.28 6.21
C ALA A 41 6.05 12.98 6.57
N LEU A 42 6.87 12.46 5.65
CA LEU A 42 7.76 11.33 5.90
C LEU A 42 8.68 11.60 7.10
N LYS A 43 9.34 12.77 7.14
CA LYS A 43 10.21 13.14 8.28
C LYS A 43 9.44 13.31 9.58
N GLN A 44 8.22 13.82 9.55
CA GLN A 44 7.40 13.96 10.77
C GLN A 44 6.95 12.61 11.32
N VAL A 45 6.50 11.70 10.45
CA VAL A 45 5.98 10.38 10.84
C VAL A 45 7.13 9.40 11.13
N PHE A 46 8.18 9.41 10.32
CA PHE A 46 9.27 8.41 10.32
C PHE A 46 10.65 8.98 10.69
N GLY A 47 10.82 10.29 10.90
CA GLY A 47 12.16 10.91 11.07
C GLY A 47 12.96 10.42 12.28
N LYS A 48 12.30 9.88 13.30
CA LYS A 48 12.96 9.30 14.49
C LYS A 48 13.55 7.91 14.25
N LEU A 49 13.15 7.21 13.18
CA LEU A 49 13.65 5.87 12.84
C LEU A 49 15.14 5.82 12.50
N LYS A 50 15.79 6.97 12.23
CA LYS A 50 17.21 7.03 11.84
C LYS A 50 18.19 6.51 12.90
N LYS A 51 17.77 6.18 14.12
CA LYS A 51 18.65 5.61 15.16
C LYS A 51 18.57 4.08 15.31
N ALA A 52 17.63 3.39 14.66
CA ALA A 52 17.51 1.94 14.75
C ALA A 52 17.78 1.30 13.38
N GLY A 53 19.01 0.83 13.17
CA GLY A 53 19.31 -0.19 12.15
C GLY A 53 19.49 0.30 10.72
N SER A 54 20.53 1.08 10.46
CA SER A 54 21.14 1.15 9.11
C SER A 54 21.93 -0.13 8.85
N GLY A 55 21.22 -1.25 8.70
CA GLY A 55 21.75 -2.49 8.16
C GLY A 55 21.00 -2.78 6.88
N ASP A 56 21.66 -2.60 5.74
CA ASP A 56 21.22 -3.15 4.47
C ASP A 56 21.31 -4.67 4.58
N HIS A 57 20.31 -5.29 5.19
CA HIS A 57 20.25 -6.73 5.31
C HIS A 57 19.85 -7.27 3.93
N LYS A 58 20.86 -7.53 3.10
CA LYS A 58 20.78 -8.57 2.07
C LYS A 58 20.22 -9.80 2.77
N THR A 59 18.97 -10.15 2.44
CA THR A 59 18.36 -11.39 2.88
C THR A 59 19.24 -12.54 2.41
N LYS A 60 19.89 -13.24 3.34
CA LYS A 60 20.69 -14.47 3.09
C LYS A 60 19.80 -15.70 2.81
N SER A 61 18.54 -15.50 2.41
CA SER A 61 17.57 -16.58 2.25
C SER A 61 17.32 -16.83 0.77
N THR A 62 18.14 -17.69 0.18
CA THR A 62 17.75 -18.48 -1.00
C THR A 62 16.78 -19.56 -0.53
N GLY A 63 15.49 -19.24 -0.51
CA GLY A 63 14.43 -20.18 -0.15
C GLY A 63 13.94 -21.00 -1.36
N GLN A 64 13.47 -22.22 -1.11
CA GLN A 64 12.71 -23.03 -2.07
C GLN A 64 11.40 -22.29 -2.42
N GLY A 65 11.16 -22.03 -3.70
CA GLY A 65 9.97 -21.35 -4.22
C GLY A 65 9.78 -21.67 -5.69
N ASN A 66 8.53 -21.92 -6.08
CA ASN A 66 8.09 -22.62 -7.29
C ASN A 66 7.83 -21.73 -8.53
N GLU A 67 8.26 -20.47 -8.55
CA GLU A 67 8.09 -19.61 -9.73
C GLU A 67 9.43 -19.34 -10.41
N ALA A 68 9.61 -19.97 -11.57
CA ALA A 68 10.76 -19.80 -12.45
C ALA A 68 10.77 -18.38 -13.03
N THR A 69 11.85 -17.65 -12.78
CA THR A 69 12.08 -16.28 -13.28
C THR A 69 12.65 -16.27 -14.71
N GLY A 70 13.09 -17.43 -15.21
CA GLY A 70 13.82 -17.57 -16.48
C GLY A 70 15.27 -17.07 -16.42
N GLU A 71 15.75 -16.63 -15.25
CA GLU A 71 17.16 -16.31 -15.04
C GLU A 71 17.91 -17.57 -14.59
N PHE A 72 19.11 -17.74 -15.14
CA PHE A 72 19.92 -18.94 -15.00
C PHE A 72 21.24 -18.58 -14.33
N LYS A 73 21.66 -19.39 -13.35
CA LYS A 73 23.00 -19.30 -12.75
C LYS A 73 23.75 -20.62 -12.83
N ALA A 74 25.08 -20.55 -12.84
CA ALA A 74 25.92 -21.74 -12.76
C ALA A 74 25.66 -22.50 -11.45
N TYR A 75 25.57 -23.82 -11.53
CA TYR A 75 25.38 -24.70 -10.38
C TYR A 75 26.53 -24.57 -9.38
N GLN A 76 26.19 -24.44 -8.10
CA GLN A 76 27.14 -24.45 -7.00
C GLN A 76 26.78 -25.56 -6.00
N PHE A 77 27.80 -26.10 -5.33
CA PHE A 77 27.60 -27.15 -4.34
C PHE A 77 26.68 -26.65 -3.21
N GLY A 78 25.54 -27.33 -3.04
CA GLY A 78 24.47 -26.95 -2.10
C GLY A 78 23.19 -26.41 -2.77
N ASP A 79 23.21 -26.14 -4.09
CA ASP A 79 21.98 -25.85 -4.83
C ASP A 79 21.07 -27.08 -4.92
N ALA A 80 19.76 -26.87 -4.88
CA ALA A 80 18.78 -27.96 -4.97
C ALA A 80 18.78 -28.60 -6.36
N LEU A 81 19.01 -29.91 -6.43
CA LEU A 81 19.09 -30.67 -7.69
C LEU A 81 17.81 -30.57 -8.54
N GLU A 82 16.66 -30.45 -7.87
CA GLU A 82 15.35 -30.30 -8.53
C GLU A 82 15.22 -29.01 -9.34
N LYS A 83 16.07 -28.00 -9.08
CA LYS A 83 16.07 -26.71 -9.79
C LYS A 83 17.05 -26.69 -10.98
N ILE A 84 17.73 -27.79 -11.27
CA ILE A 84 18.65 -27.87 -12.42
C ILE A 84 17.82 -27.84 -13.71
N SER A 85 18.09 -26.86 -14.57
CA SER A 85 17.53 -26.82 -15.91
C SER A 85 18.29 -27.79 -16.80
N ILE A 86 17.72 -28.98 -16.99
CA ILE A 86 18.31 -30.03 -17.82
C ILE A 86 18.51 -29.51 -19.25
N THR A 87 17.53 -28.78 -19.79
CA THR A 87 17.57 -28.25 -21.17
C THR A 87 18.72 -27.27 -21.38
N GLU A 88 18.89 -26.27 -20.52
CA GLU A 88 19.99 -25.31 -20.66
C GLU A 88 21.34 -25.94 -20.31
N SER A 89 21.38 -26.91 -19.38
CA SER A 89 22.61 -27.63 -19.06
C SER A 89 23.10 -28.48 -20.23
N ILE A 90 22.21 -29.20 -20.93
CA ILE A 90 22.55 -29.97 -22.14
C ILE A 90 23.02 -29.04 -23.26
N LYS A 91 22.34 -27.90 -23.44
CA LYS A 91 22.74 -26.89 -24.44
C LYS A 91 24.15 -26.36 -24.17
N ASN A 92 24.49 -26.06 -22.92
CA ASN A 92 25.84 -25.64 -22.54
C ASN A 92 26.87 -26.74 -22.83
N ALA A 93 26.59 -27.98 -22.45
CA ALA A 93 27.46 -29.12 -22.73
C ALA A 93 27.66 -29.33 -24.24
N GLN A 94 26.61 -29.15 -25.04
CA GLN A 94 26.71 -29.27 -26.49
C GLN A 94 27.55 -28.15 -27.11
N ILE A 95 27.44 -26.91 -26.61
CA ILE A 95 28.29 -25.79 -27.04
C ILE A 95 29.76 -26.04 -26.67
N ARG A 96 30.03 -26.61 -25.49
CA ARG A 96 31.39 -26.92 -25.04
C ARG A 96 32.05 -28.02 -25.87
N ASN A 97 31.29 -29.05 -26.25
CA ASN A 97 31.80 -30.20 -26.99
C ASN A 97 31.62 -30.07 -28.53
N ILE A 98 31.52 -28.85 -29.08
CA ILE A 98 31.41 -28.66 -30.53
C ILE A 98 32.60 -29.32 -31.24
N GLY A 99 32.32 -30.32 -32.08
CA GLY A 99 33.33 -31.05 -32.85
C GLY A 99 33.98 -32.23 -32.13
N GLY A 100 33.52 -32.59 -30.92
CA GLY A 100 33.95 -33.77 -30.18
C GLY A 100 32.79 -34.65 -29.72
N ASP A 101 33.10 -35.70 -28.96
CA ASP A 101 32.10 -36.55 -28.32
C ASP A 101 31.37 -35.79 -27.20
N PHE A 102 30.10 -36.11 -27.02
CA PHE A 102 29.28 -35.48 -25.99
C PHE A 102 29.70 -35.94 -24.59
N ASP A 103 30.03 -34.98 -23.72
CA ASP A 103 30.32 -35.20 -22.30
C ASP A 103 29.62 -34.12 -21.46
N LEU A 104 28.96 -34.48 -20.37
CA LEU A 104 28.27 -33.53 -19.49
C LEU A 104 29.08 -33.35 -18.20
N GLN A 105 29.54 -32.12 -17.95
CA GLN A 105 30.36 -31.78 -16.79
C GLN A 105 29.59 -30.88 -15.82
N GLN A 106 30.05 -30.81 -14.57
CA GLN A 106 29.45 -29.97 -13.54
C GLN A 106 29.40 -28.48 -13.95
N GLU A 107 30.38 -28.05 -14.74
CA GLU A 107 30.50 -26.68 -15.26
C GLU A 107 29.37 -26.30 -16.23
N ASP A 108 28.76 -27.30 -16.87
CA ASP A 108 27.63 -27.10 -17.78
C ASP A 108 26.31 -27.00 -17.02
N LEU A 109 26.26 -27.44 -15.76
CA LEU A 109 25.02 -27.47 -14.98
C LEU A 109 24.56 -26.05 -14.64
N VAL A 110 23.31 -25.80 -14.97
CA VAL A 110 22.65 -24.52 -14.76
C VAL A 110 21.43 -24.73 -13.87
N VAL A 111 21.25 -23.84 -12.91
CA VAL A 111 20.12 -23.82 -12.00
C VAL A 111 19.23 -22.63 -12.34
N GLU A 112 17.92 -22.82 -12.36
CA GLU A 112 16.98 -21.71 -12.42
C GLU A 112 17.07 -20.89 -11.14
N ASP A 113 17.48 -19.63 -11.26
CA ASP A 113 17.58 -18.72 -10.14
C ASP A 113 16.21 -18.15 -9.82
N SER A 114 15.46 -18.83 -8.96
CA SER A 114 14.21 -18.34 -8.42
C SER A 114 14.50 -17.13 -7.50
N THR A 115 14.60 -15.92 -8.05
CA THR A 115 14.54 -14.72 -7.22
C THR A 115 13.14 -14.63 -6.67
N TYR A 116 13.00 -14.70 -5.34
CA TYR A 116 11.73 -14.41 -4.69
C TYR A 116 11.25 -13.05 -5.17
N ASN A 117 10.05 -12.98 -5.73
CA ASN A 117 9.48 -11.73 -6.16
C ASN A 117 9.08 -10.92 -4.92
N THR A 118 10.08 -10.25 -4.33
CA THR A 118 9.94 -9.45 -3.10
C THR A 118 9.15 -8.17 -3.33
N GLN A 119 8.71 -7.94 -4.57
CA GLN A 119 7.95 -6.78 -4.97
C GLN A 119 6.53 -6.85 -4.41
N MET A 120 6.11 -5.80 -3.73
CA MET A 120 4.82 -5.71 -3.07
C MET A 120 3.83 -4.86 -3.87
N SER A 121 2.57 -5.28 -3.92
CA SER A 121 1.45 -4.47 -4.37
C SER A 121 0.64 -3.97 -3.18
N THR A 122 0.59 -2.66 -3.02
CA THR A 122 -0.08 -2.00 -1.92
C THR A 122 -1.22 -1.14 -2.45
N VAL A 123 -2.41 -1.27 -1.87
CA VAL A 123 -3.47 -0.27 -2.01
C VAL A 123 -3.55 0.55 -0.73
N LEU A 124 -3.49 1.87 -0.85
CA LEU A 124 -3.76 2.82 0.22
C LEU A 124 -5.18 3.38 0.05
N MET A 125 -6.05 3.11 1.02
CA MET A 125 -7.43 3.55 1.06
C MET A 125 -7.60 4.65 2.10
N ILE A 126 -8.21 5.77 1.72
CA ILE A 126 -8.40 6.93 2.59
C ILE A 126 -9.89 7.25 2.71
N ASP A 127 -10.38 7.28 3.94
CA ASP A 127 -11.75 7.68 4.26
C ASP A 127 -11.93 9.19 4.10
N ILE A 128 -12.94 9.59 3.31
CA ILE A 128 -13.32 11.00 3.09
C ILE A 128 -14.77 11.28 3.52
N SER A 129 -15.33 10.41 4.37
CA SER A 129 -16.67 10.55 4.91
C SER A 129 -16.78 11.68 5.91
N HIS A 130 -18.00 12.17 6.09
CA HIS A 130 -18.29 13.32 6.96
C HIS A 130 -17.87 13.10 8.42
N SER A 131 -17.79 11.84 8.87
CA SER A 131 -17.34 11.50 10.22
C SER A 131 -15.87 11.89 10.48
N MET A 132 -15.07 12.08 9.44
CA MET A 132 -13.67 12.50 9.52
C MET A 132 -13.46 13.98 9.97
N ILE A 133 -14.53 14.79 10.02
CA ILE A 133 -14.51 16.17 10.55
C ILE A 133 -15.55 16.40 11.65
N LEU A 134 -16.27 15.35 12.04
CA LEU A 134 -17.42 15.46 12.94
C LEU A 134 -16.97 15.62 14.39
N TYR A 135 -17.83 16.23 15.21
CA TYR A 135 -17.58 16.52 16.63
C TYR A 135 -16.41 17.50 16.89
N GLY A 136 -16.06 18.33 15.90
CA GLY A 136 -14.99 19.33 16.05
C GLY A 136 -13.57 18.75 16.03
N GLU A 137 -13.43 17.47 15.68
CA GLU A 137 -12.13 16.80 15.52
C GLU A 137 -11.74 16.74 14.04
N ASP A 138 -10.62 17.37 13.68
CA ASP A 138 -10.02 17.23 12.35
C ASP A 138 -9.21 15.93 12.27
N ARG A 139 -9.85 14.86 11.75
CA ARG A 139 -9.22 13.55 11.51
C ARG A 139 -8.67 13.42 10.10
N ILE A 140 -9.15 14.23 9.15
CA ILE A 140 -8.67 14.21 7.76
C ILE A 140 -7.24 14.75 7.64
N THR A 141 -6.88 15.81 8.36
CA THR A 141 -5.51 16.34 8.34
C THR A 141 -4.47 15.32 8.81
N PRO A 142 -4.62 14.64 9.97
CA PRO A 142 -3.71 13.56 10.35
C PRO A 142 -3.75 12.40 9.34
N ALA A 143 -4.91 12.04 8.79
CA ALA A 143 -5.01 11.01 7.75
C ALA A 143 -4.18 11.35 6.50
N LYS A 144 -4.27 12.59 5.98
CA LYS A 144 -3.44 13.07 4.86
C LYS A 144 -1.96 12.97 5.16
N LYS A 145 -1.53 13.35 6.38
CA LYS A 145 -0.12 13.26 6.79
C LYS A 145 0.38 11.82 6.77
N VAL A 146 -0.40 10.89 7.32
CA VAL A 146 -0.07 9.46 7.30
C VAL A 146 -0.02 8.93 5.87
N ALA A 147 -1.03 9.25 5.05
CA ALA A 147 -1.12 8.83 3.66
C ALA A 147 0.08 9.33 2.82
N MET A 148 0.42 10.61 2.93
CA MET A 148 1.58 11.19 2.26
C MET A 148 2.89 10.56 2.71
N ALA A 149 3.05 10.34 4.02
CA ALA A 149 4.25 9.74 4.56
C ALA A 149 4.42 8.27 4.11
N LEU A 150 3.34 7.49 4.07
CA LEU A 150 3.31 6.13 3.53
C LEU A 150 3.64 6.11 2.03
N ALA A 151 3.00 6.97 1.26
CA ALA A 151 3.23 7.05 -0.18
C ALA A 151 4.68 7.40 -0.50
N GLU A 152 5.24 8.40 0.18
CA GLU A 152 6.64 8.77 0.04
C GLU A 152 7.57 7.64 0.50
N PHE A 153 7.26 6.98 1.61
CA PHE A 153 8.07 5.88 2.12
C PHE A 153 8.17 4.73 1.12
N ILE A 154 7.04 4.26 0.60
CA ILE A 154 6.99 3.14 -0.34
C ILE A 154 7.69 3.51 -1.65
N THR A 155 7.34 4.66 -2.24
CA THR A 155 7.88 5.07 -3.54
C THR A 155 9.37 5.39 -3.51
N THR A 156 9.91 5.88 -2.39
CA THR A 156 11.34 6.21 -2.27
C THR A 156 12.20 5.03 -1.83
N ARG A 157 11.72 4.20 -0.89
CA ARG A 157 12.50 3.08 -0.35
C ARG A 157 12.38 1.81 -1.19
N TYR A 158 11.26 1.62 -1.88
CA TYR A 158 10.97 0.41 -2.63
C TYR A 158 10.46 0.77 -4.03
N PRO A 159 11.31 1.29 -4.93
CA PRO A 159 10.90 1.77 -6.24
C PRO A 159 10.37 0.68 -7.20
N LYS A 160 10.57 -0.61 -6.85
CA LYS A 160 10.01 -1.75 -7.60
C LYS A 160 8.64 -2.20 -7.09
N ASP A 161 8.17 -1.64 -5.97
CA ASP A 161 6.84 -1.93 -5.43
C ASP A 161 5.78 -1.07 -6.13
N THR A 162 4.53 -1.54 -6.11
CA THR A 162 3.40 -0.81 -6.69
C THR A 162 2.54 -0.24 -5.58
N LEU A 163 2.09 1.01 -5.77
CA LEU A 163 1.20 1.70 -4.87
C LEU A 163 0.03 2.29 -5.65
N ASP A 164 -1.16 1.77 -5.37
CA ASP A 164 -2.43 2.34 -5.81
C ASP A 164 -3.06 3.12 -4.64
N VAL A 165 -3.65 4.28 -4.92
CA VAL A 165 -4.33 5.09 -3.92
C VAL A 165 -5.79 5.25 -4.31
N LEU A 166 -6.70 5.08 -3.34
CA LEU A 166 -8.12 5.30 -3.53
C LEU A 166 -8.71 6.03 -2.33
N VAL A 167 -9.85 6.67 -2.57
CA VAL A 167 -10.68 7.25 -1.51
C VAL A 167 -12.02 6.54 -1.47
N PHE A 168 -12.67 6.57 -0.31
CA PHE A 168 -14.01 6.02 -0.16
C PHE A 168 -14.89 6.91 0.72
N GLY A 169 -16.15 7.03 0.28
CA GLY A 169 -17.26 7.72 0.94
C GLY A 169 -18.53 6.90 0.70
N ASN A 170 -19.53 7.44 -0.02
CA ASN A 170 -20.67 6.63 -0.47
C ASN A 170 -20.25 5.55 -1.51
N ASP A 171 -19.31 5.92 -2.37
CA ASP A 171 -18.63 5.05 -3.34
C ASP A 171 -17.12 5.12 -3.13
N ALA A 172 -16.35 4.38 -3.94
CA ALA A 172 -14.89 4.42 -3.93
C ALA A 172 -14.34 4.64 -5.33
N TRP A 173 -13.25 5.41 -5.44
CA TRP A 173 -12.57 5.67 -6.71
C TRP A 173 -11.07 5.88 -6.51
N PRO A 174 -10.23 5.56 -7.52
CA PRO A 174 -8.80 5.79 -7.46
C PRO A 174 -8.46 7.29 -7.56
N ILE A 175 -7.36 7.69 -6.93
CA ILE A 175 -6.79 9.04 -7.01
C ILE A 175 -5.29 8.97 -7.29
N ALA A 176 -4.67 10.06 -7.73
CA ALA A 176 -3.22 10.13 -7.82
C ALA A 176 -2.60 10.51 -6.47
N ILE A 177 -1.34 10.13 -6.23
CA ILE A 177 -0.61 10.49 -5.01
C ILE A 177 -0.51 12.01 -4.82
N LYS A 178 -0.42 12.77 -5.92
CA LYS A 178 -0.39 14.24 -5.90
C LYS A 178 -1.70 14.86 -5.39
N ASP A 179 -2.80 14.11 -5.42
CA ASP A 179 -4.13 14.62 -5.03
C ASP A 179 -4.36 14.49 -3.51
N ILE A 180 -3.56 13.68 -2.79
CA ILE A 180 -3.68 13.44 -1.34
C ILE A 180 -3.74 14.75 -0.51
N PRO A 181 -2.87 15.76 -0.72
CA PRO A 181 -2.91 17.01 0.04
C PRO A 181 -4.25 17.76 -0.10
N TYR A 182 -4.89 17.62 -1.26
CA TYR A 182 -6.10 18.34 -1.64
C TYR A 182 -7.39 17.59 -1.30
N LEU A 183 -7.30 16.42 -0.65
CA LEU A 183 -8.50 15.67 -0.29
C LEU A 183 -9.40 16.49 0.63
N GLU A 184 -10.68 16.57 0.29
CA GLU A 184 -11.66 17.24 1.12
C GLU A 184 -12.68 16.21 1.61
N VAL A 185 -13.20 16.45 2.80
CA VAL A 185 -14.28 15.63 3.33
C VAL A 185 -15.58 16.11 2.70
N GLY A 186 -16.29 15.18 2.08
CA GLY A 186 -17.60 15.47 1.48
C GLY A 186 -18.75 15.12 2.43
N PRO A 187 -20.01 15.43 2.04
CA PRO A 187 -21.22 14.99 2.73
C PRO A 187 -21.49 13.50 2.47
N TYR A 188 -20.46 12.68 2.65
CA TYR A 188 -20.48 11.25 2.37
C TYR A 188 -20.64 10.46 3.67
N HIS A 189 -21.26 9.29 3.54
CA HIS A 189 -21.20 8.24 4.55
C HIS A 189 -19.95 7.37 4.32
N THR A 190 -19.82 6.31 5.10
CA THR A 190 -18.62 5.47 5.13
C THR A 190 -18.95 4.09 4.55
N ASN A 191 -18.69 3.90 3.25
CA ASN A 191 -18.88 2.63 2.56
C ASN A 191 -17.56 1.86 2.45
N THR A 192 -17.16 1.27 3.57
CA THR A 192 -15.93 0.44 3.66
C THR A 192 -15.96 -0.75 2.69
N VAL A 193 -17.15 -1.32 2.42
CA VAL A 193 -17.32 -2.43 1.48
C VAL A 193 -16.97 -2.01 0.05
N ALA A 194 -17.43 -0.85 -0.41
CA ALA A 194 -17.08 -0.34 -1.74
C ALA A 194 -15.57 -0.08 -1.86
N GLY A 195 -14.97 0.51 -0.83
CA GLY A 195 -13.53 0.73 -0.77
C GLY A 195 -12.72 -0.57 -0.88
N LEU A 196 -13.06 -1.57 -0.07
CA LEU A 196 -12.36 -2.85 -0.05
C LEU A 196 -12.56 -3.63 -1.35
N SER A 197 -13.76 -3.56 -1.94
CA SER A 197 -14.06 -4.19 -3.23
C SER A 197 -13.16 -3.61 -4.32
N LEU A 198 -13.07 -2.28 -4.41
CA LEU A 198 -12.19 -1.60 -5.37
C LEU A 198 -10.71 -1.93 -5.11
N ALA A 199 -10.28 -1.96 -3.84
CA ALA A 199 -8.91 -2.31 -3.48
C ALA A 199 -8.54 -3.72 -3.94
N MET A 200 -9.40 -4.70 -3.68
CA MET A 200 -9.16 -6.08 -4.12
C MET A 200 -9.19 -6.20 -5.65
N ASP A 201 -10.03 -5.44 -6.34
CA ASP A 201 -10.06 -5.39 -7.80
C ASP A 201 -8.77 -4.82 -8.40
N LEU A 202 -8.23 -3.74 -7.82
CA LEU A 202 -6.94 -3.17 -8.21
C LEU A 202 -5.81 -4.18 -7.97
N LEU A 203 -5.77 -4.79 -6.79
CA LEU A 203 -4.76 -5.79 -6.43
C LEU A 203 -4.85 -7.06 -7.29
N ARG A 204 -6.05 -7.47 -7.72
CA ARG A 204 -6.24 -8.62 -8.62
C ARG A 204 -5.57 -8.41 -9.98
N ARG A 205 -5.51 -7.17 -10.48
CA ARG A 205 -4.87 -6.81 -11.75
C ARG A 205 -3.34 -6.76 -11.67
N ARG A 206 -2.77 -6.74 -10.45
CA ARG A 206 -1.32 -6.73 -10.23
C ARG A 206 -0.76 -8.16 -10.33
N LYS A 207 0.37 -8.29 -11.05
CA LYS A 207 1.08 -9.57 -11.27
C LYS A 207 1.75 -10.10 -10.00
N ASN A 208 2.08 -9.21 -9.07
CA ASN A 208 2.78 -9.52 -7.83
C ASN A 208 1.90 -10.40 -6.93
N SER A 209 2.46 -11.48 -6.40
CA SER A 209 1.79 -12.37 -5.44
C SER A 209 1.65 -11.72 -4.05
N ASN A 210 2.60 -10.85 -3.67
CA ASN A 210 2.58 -10.12 -2.41
C ASN A 210 1.67 -8.90 -2.49
N LYS A 211 0.51 -8.97 -1.82
CA LYS A 211 -0.55 -7.95 -1.85
C LYS A 211 -0.89 -7.49 -0.44
N GLN A 212 -1.18 -6.22 -0.24
CA GLN A 212 -1.66 -5.69 1.04
C GLN A 212 -2.55 -4.45 0.86
N ILE A 213 -3.36 -4.16 1.88
CA ILE A 213 -4.18 -2.96 1.96
C ILE A 213 -3.81 -2.17 3.22
N PHE A 214 -3.55 -0.88 3.04
CA PHE A 214 -3.54 0.11 4.11
C PHE A 214 -4.84 0.88 4.10
N MET A 215 -5.58 0.86 5.21
CA MET A 215 -6.85 1.57 5.34
C MET A 215 -6.73 2.65 6.42
N ILE A 216 -6.99 3.91 6.07
CA ILE A 216 -7.05 5.02 7.02
C ILE A 216 -8.51 5.45 7.17
N THR A 217 -9.05 5.34 8.38
CA THR A 217 -10.47 5.61 8.67
C THR A 217 -10.64 5.97 10.15
N ASP A 218 -11.77 6.55 10.51
CA ASP A 218 -12.21 6.68 11.90
C ASP A 218 -12.97 5.44 12.41
N GLY A 219 -13.27 4.48 11.51
CA GLY A 219 -13.75 3.13 11.84
C GLY A 219 -15.26 2.98 11.94
N LYS A 220 -16.07 3.93 11.46
CA LYS A 220 -17.53 3.86 11.53
C LYS A 220 -18.17 3.56 10.17
N PRO A 221 -18.32 2.29 9.76
CA PRO A 221 -19.07 1.99 8.53
C PRO A 221 -20.54 2.41 8.70
N SER A 222 -21.09 3.09 7.70
CA SER A 222 -22.42 3.71 7.77
C SER A 222 -23.20 3.67 6.44
N CYS A 223 -22.63 3.06 5.40
CA CYS A 223 -23.25 2.95 4.09
C CYS A 223 -22.91 1.65 3.39
N LEU A 224 -23.88 1.12 2.63
CA LEU A 224 -23.71 0.06 1.66
C LEU A 224 -24.37 0.46 0.35
N LYS A 225 -23.80 -0.04 -0.76
CA LYS A 225 -24.43 0.03 -2.08
C LYS A 225 -25.11 -1.31 -2.35
N GLU A 226 -26.42 -1.29 -2.47
CA GLU A 226 -27.22 -2.48 -2.74
C GLU A 226 -27.14 -2.86 -4.23
N PRO A 227 -27.40 -4.14 -4.60
CA PRO A 227 -27.36 -4.59 -5.99
C PRO A 227 -28.25 -3.79 -6.95
N GLY A 228 -29.36 -3.23 -6.46
CA GLY A 228 -30.25 -2.35 -7.23
C GLY A 228 -29.72 -0.93 -7.46
N GLY A 229 -28.50 -0.61 -6.99
CA GLY A 229 -27.89 0.71 -7.13
C GLY A 229 -28.30 1.73 -6.06
N THR A 230 -29.24 1.39 -5.20
CA THR A 230 -29.64 2.21 -4.04
C THR A 230 -28.61 2.13 -2.91
N TYR A 231 -28.54 3.17 -2.09
CA TYR A 231 -27.68 3.18 -0.91
C TYR A 231 -28.49 2.88 0.35
N TYR A 232 -28.09 1.84 1.08
CA TYR A 232 -28.52 1.63 2.46
C TYR A 232 -27.61 2.45 3.37
N LYS A 233 -28.19 3.31 4.20
CA LYS A 233 -27.44 4.26 5.05
C LYS A 233 -27.98 4.23 6.46
N ASN A 234 -27.09 4.01 7.43
CA ASN A 234 -27.39 4.19 8.83
C ASN A 234 -26.19 4.81 9.53
N SER A 235 -26.31 6.09 9.86
CA SER A 235 -25.28 6.84 10.59
C SER A 235 -25.46 6.77 12.11
N VAL A 236 -26.49 6.12 12.61
CA VAL A 236 -26.76 6.00 14.05
C VAL A 236 -26.11 4.71 14.55
N GLY A 237 -25.12 4.87 15.45
CA GLY A 237 -24.38 3.73 16.00
C GLY A 237 -23.63 2.92 14.95
N LEU A 238 -23.41 1.64 15.27
CA LEU A 238 -22.89 0.62 14.37
C LEU A 238 -24.08 -0.25 13.95
N ASP A 239 -24.41 -0.20 12.67
CA ASP A 239 -25.50 -1.00 12.11
C ASP A 239 -25.03 -2.43 11.84
N ASP A 240 -25.69 -3.42 12.44
CA ASP A 240 -25.29 -4.82 12.37
C ASP A 240 -25.24 -5.36 10.93
N TYR A 241 -26.15 -4.91 10.06
CA TYR A 241 -26.17 -5.34 8.65
C TYR A 241 -24.96 -4.78 7.90
N ILE A 242 -24.64 -3.49 8.10
CA ILE A 242 -23.46 -2.85 7.49
C ILE A 242 -22.16 -3.48 8.01
N VAL A 243 -22.10 -3.68 9.32
CA VAL A 243 -20.94 -4.25 10.00
C VAL A 243 -20.66 -5.68 9.55
N ASP A 244 -21.69 -6.53 9.44
CA ASP A 244 -21.49 -7.91 8.98
C ASP A 244 -20.95 -7.97 7.54
N LYS A 245 -21.43 -7.10 6.65
CA LYS A 245 -20.87 -6.99 5.29
C LYS A 245 -19.39 -6.58 5.30
N CYS A 246 -18.99 -5.68 6.20
CA CYS A 246 -17.58 -5.31 6.36
C CYS A 246 -16.73 -6.51 6.84
N TYR A 247 -17.22 -7.29 7.81
CA TYR A 247 -16.53 -8.48 8.30
C TYR A 247 -16.42 -9.58 7.23
N ASN A 248 -17.47 -9.77 6.43
CA ASN A 248 -17.42 -10.71 5.31
C ASN A 248 -16.36 -10.30 4.27
N MET A 249 -16.25 -8.99 4.02
CA MET A 249 -15.22 -8.44 3.14
C MET A 249 -13.80 -8.65 3.70
N ALA A 250 -13.60 -8.46 5.01
CA ALA A 250 -12.33 -8.76 5.69
C ALA A 250 -11.93 -10.23 5.56
N ARG A 251 -12.89 -11.15 5.73
CA ARG A 251 -12.68 -12.60 5.53
C ARG A 251 -12.37 -12.95 4.08
N GLN A 252 -13.01 -12.27 3.12
CA GLN A 252 -12.73 -12.46 1.69
C GLN A 252 -11.31 -12.02 1.35
N ALA A 253 -10.87 -10.85 1.83
CA ALA A 253 -9.49 -10.39 1.68
C ALA A 253 -8.49 -11.39 2.29
N LEU A 254 -8.79 -11.97 3.45
CA LEU A 254 -7.95 -13.01 4.06
C LEU A 254 -7.86 -14.27 3.18
N LYS A 255 -8.97 -14.74 2.61
CA LYS A 255 -8.97 -15.89 1.67
C LYS A 255 -8.14 -15.62 0.42
N LEU A 256 -8.05 -14.36 -0.01
CA LEU A 256 -7.20 -13.92 -1.12
C LEU A 256 -5.75 -13.64 -0.70
N HIS A 257 -5.40 -13.92 0.57
CA HIS A 257 -4.10 -13.60 1.15
C HIS A 257 -3.76 -12.10 1.05
N ILE A 258 -4.72 -11.23 1.32
CA ILE A 258 -4.55 -9.78 1.35
C ILE A 258 -4.71 -9.30 2.81
N PRO A 259 -3.61 -9.13 3.56
CA PRO A 259 -3.64 -8.49 4.88
C PRO A 259 -4.10 -7.04 4.76
N ILE A 260 -4.90 -6.63 5.73
CA ILE A 260 -5.40 -5.28 5.89
C ILE A 260 -4.81 -4.71 7.18
N THR A 261 -4.07 -3.62 7.04
CA THR A 261 -3.55 -2.84 8.15
C THR A 261 -4.38 -1.56 8.25
N THR A 262 -5.08 -1.41 9.39
CA THR A 262 -6.02 -0.31 9.63
C THR A 262 -5.39 0.76 10.52
N PHE A 263 -5.32 2.00 10.05
CA PHE A 263 -4.96 3.18 10.81
C PHE A 263 -6.23 3.86 11.28
N MET A 264 -6.58 3.64 12.54
CA MET A 264 -7.76 4.23 13.14
C MET A 264 -7.42 5.61 13.72
N ILE A 265 -8.01 6.67 13.16
CA ILE A 265 -7.81 8.07 13.56
C ILE A 265 -8.96 8.53 14.47
N ALA A 266 -9.32 7.72 15.47
CA ALA A 266 -10.38 8.04 16.43
C ALA A 266 -10.10 7.40 17.80
N GLN A 267 -10.63 8.00 18.86
CA GLN A 267 -10.46 7.50 20.23
C GLN A 267 -11.67 6.71 20.77
N ASP A 268 -12.79 6.72 20.05
CA ASP A 268 -14.07 6.11 20.45
C ASP A 268 -13.93 4.60 20.77
N PRO A 269 -14.26 4.17 22.01
CA PRO A 269 -14.20 2.75 22.41
C PRO A 269 -15.10 1.81 21.59
N TYR A 270 -16.27 2.26 21.13
CA TYR A 270 -17.19 1.44 20.34
C TYR A 270 -16.64 1.20 18.94
N LEU A 271 -16.10 2.24 18.30
CA LEU A 271 -15.45 2.10 16.99
C LEU A 271 -14.20 1.22 17.07
N LYS A 272 -13.46 1.28 18.19
CA LYS A 272 -12.33 0.38 18.44
C LYS A 272 -12.76 -1.09 18.46
N ARG A 273 -13.93 -1.41 19.02
CA ARG A 273 -14.44 -2.79 19.03
C ARG A 273 -14.73 -3.29 17.62
N PHE A 274 -15.35 -2.46 16.77
CA PHE A 274 -15.55 -2.79 15.37
C PHE A 274 -14.23 -3.09 14.68
N VAL A 275 -13.27 -2.16 14.77
CA VAL A 275 -11.96 -2.30 14.12
C VAL A 275 -11.22 -3.53 14.62
N ARG A 276 -11.22 -3.83 15.93
CA ARG A 276 -10.61 -5.06 16.47
C ARG A 276 -11.21 -6.32 15.84
N THR A 277 -12.53 -6.41 15.82
CA THR A 277 -13.24 -7.57 15.24
C THR A 277 -12.97 -7.68 13.73
N PHE A 278 -12.92 -6.55 13.02
CA PHE A 278 -12.55 -6.49 11.60
C PHE A 278 -11.11 -6.99 11.37
N THR A 279 -10.17 -6.54 12.20
CA THR A 279 -8.77 -6.96 12.16
C THR A 279 -8.62 -8.45 12.45
N GLU A 280 -9.34 -8.99 13.43
CA GLU A 280 -9.36 -10.42 13.74
C GLU A 280 -9.92 -11.24 12.56
N ALA A 281 -11.01 -10.78 11.93
CA ALA A 281 -11.61 -11.43 10.78
C ALA A 281 -10.66 -11.50 9.57
N ASN A 282 -9.81 -10.48 9.39
CA ASN A 282 -8.78 -10.47 8.35
C ASN A 282 -7.45 -11.13 8.79
N LYS A 283 -7.23 -11.35 10.09
CA LYS A 283 -5.90 -11.62 10.67
C LYS A 283 -4.85 -10.56 10.32
N GLY A 284 -5.30 -9.30 10.20
CA GLY A 284 -4.49 -8.13 9.85
C GLY A 284 -3.92 -7.44 11.08
N LYS A 285 -3.68 -6.13 10.97
CA LYS A 285 -3.26 -5.28 12.10
C LYS A 285 -4.12 -4.04 12.21
N ALA A 286 -4.19 -3.48 13.41
CA ALA A 286 -4.82 -2.19 13.66
C ALA A 286 -3.95 -1.31 14.54
N PHE A 287 -3.80 -0.05 14.13
CA PHE A 287 -3.08 0.97 14.86
C PHE A 287 -4.08 1.99 15.39
N PHE A 288 -4.21 2.00 16.72
CA PHE A 288 -5.09 2.89 17.48
C PHE A 288 -4.24 4.02 18.06
N THR A 289 -4.03 5.10 17.32
CA THR A 289 -2.98 6.06 17.69
C THR A 289 -3.41 7.51 17.52
N GLY A 290 -2.92 8.39 18.41
CA GLY A 290 -2.49 9.73 18.00
C GLY A 290 -1.13 9.64 17.31
N LEU A 291 -0.76 10.58 16.43
CA LEU A 291 0.38 10.52 15.49
C LEU A 291 1.77 10.05 16.02
N LYS A 292 1.98 9.90 17.33
CA LYS A 292 3.24 9.46 17.95
C LYS A 292 3.41 7.93 17.86
N GLY A 293 4.57 7.47 17.36
CA GLY A 293 4.95 6.05 17.28
C GLY A 293 4.45 5.31 16.04
N LEU A 294 3.60 5.95 15.23
CA LEU A 294 3.02 5.38 14.01
C LEU A 294 4.09 5.01 12.96
N GLY A 295 5.20 5.75 12.88
CA GLY A 295 6.28 5.45 11.93
C GLY A 295 7.00 4.12 12.19
N GLU A 296 7.38 3.84 13.43
CA GLU A 296 8.09 2.59 13.80
C GLU A 296 7.23 1.35 13.54
N MET A 297 5.97 1.43 13.96
CA MET A 297 5.01 0.36 13.76
C MET A 297 4.74 0.05 12.27
N ILE A 298 4.64 1.07 11.43
CA ILE A 298 4.48 0.89 9.97
C ILE A 298 5.71 0.26 9.34
N PHE A 299 6.91 0.71 9.75
CA PHE A 299 8.15 0.20 9.18
C PHE A 299 8.30 -1.30 9.44
N GLU A 300 8.08 -1.72 10.68
CA GLU A 300 8.11 -3.13 11.05
C GLU A 300 7.03 -3.93 10.33
N ASP A 301 5.82 -3.41 10.19
CA ASP A 301 4.73 -4.10 9.51
C ASP A 301 5.01 -4.32 8.01
N TYR A 302 5.44 -3.28 7.30
CA TYR A 302 5.77 -3.38 5.88
C TYR A 302 6.89 -4.41 5.64
N GLN A 303 7.93 -4.38 6.48
CA GLN A 303 9.04 -5.34 6.43
C GLN A 303 8.59 -6.77 6.77
N GLN A 304 7.75 -6.95 7.81
CA GLN A 304 7.26 -8.25 8.22
C GLN A 304 6.36 -8.87 7.15
N ASN A 305 5.43 -8.12 6.56
CA ASN A 305 4.53 -8.64 5.52
C ASN A 305 5.30 -9.03 4.26
N ARG A 306 6.38 -8.31 3.95
CA ARG A 306 7.32 -8.67 2.88
C ARG A 306 8.15 -9.92 3.22
N LYS A 307 8.57 -10.12 4.48
CA LYS A 307 9.40 -11.26 4.92
C LYS A 307 8.63 -12.55 5.19
N ARG A 308 7.42 -12.48 5.76
CA ARG A 308 6.61 -13.64 6.17
C ARG A 308 6.12 -14.50 5.01
N ARG A 309 6.43 -14.10 3.78
CA ARG A 309 6.11 -14.79 2.53
C ARG A 309 7.37 -15.18 1.75
N LEU A 310 8.56 -14.97 2.31
CA LEU A 310 9.85 -15.44 1.78
C LEU A 310 10.22 -16.85 2.27
N GLY A 311 9.41 -17.44 3.16
CA GLY A 311 9.67 -18.73 3.81
C GLY A 311 8.43 -19.59 3.84
#